data_AF-A0A964U4Z7-F1
#
_entry.id   AF-A0A964U4Z7-F1
#
_cell.length_a   1.000
_cell.length_b   1.000
_cell.length_c   1.000
_cell.angle_alpha   90.00
_cell.angle_beta   90.00
_cell.angle_gamma   90.00
#
_symmetry.space_group_name_H-M   'P 1'
#
loop_
_entity.id
_entity.type
_entity.pdbx_description
1 polymer ?
#
loop_
_entity_poly.entity_id
_entity_poly.type
_entity_poly.pdbx_seq_one_letter_code
_entity_poly.pdbx_strand_id
1 'polypeptide(L)'
;MFIIWGTRIRRKPSGRVAAFCEPCDDIRAHRVTEVREVSHLYFIPLGRGSLVGHEGRCEGCRASVALDGEAFAAFVTEPDAPLDDLIARTNPDLPEELERWRDLQARVVEGDISEEERLGLLVNKVTDFADAVQARAAQMHIDGWSALAFLGGVALSIVACGWVAASIKDDQAQVIGFLVAALASFAPTLYFLITDVRRFTRRKVIPPLADTLAPLCPSREDLAAALAQVRQTGLKIGKHVKLDPLADAVASRMARDLRGETA
;
A
#
# COMPACT_ATOMS: atom_id res chain seq x y z
N MET A 1 -30.56 9.37 -20.84
CA MET A 1 -29.19 9.62 -21.34
C MET A 1 -28.27 9.61 -20.14
N PHE A 2 -27.34 8.66 -20.05
CA PHE A 2 -26.42 8.56 -18.91
C PHE A 2 -25.10 9.22 -19.30
N ILE A 3 -24.70 10.25 -18.56
CA ILE A 3 -23.40 10.90 -18.69
C ILE A 3 -22.42 10.14 -17.79
N ILE A 4 -21.43 9.46 -18.37
CA ILE A 4 -20.37 8.77 -17.62
C ILE A 4 -19.25 9.78 -17.37
N TRP A 5 -19.24 10.37 -16.18
CA TRP A 5 -18.17 11.23 -15.69
C TRP A 5 -17.33 10.48 -14.66
N GLY A 6 -16.01 10.58 -14.75
CA GLY A 6 -15.10 10.01 -13.77
C GLY A 6 -13.72 10.66 -13.80
N THR A 7 -12.82 10.20 -12.94
CA THR A 7 -11.40 10.55 -13.02
C THR A 7 -10.59 9.32 -13.41
N ARG A 8 -9.50 9.55 -14.15
CA ARG A 8 -8.55 8.50 -14.53
C ARG A 8 -7.13 8.99 -14.29
N ILE A 9 -6.30 8.08 -13.79
CA ILE A 9 -4.87 8.32 -13.62
C ILE A 9 -4.16 8.23 -14.96
N ARG A 10 -3.44 9.29 -15.34
CA ARG A 10 -2.52 9.37 -16.46
C ARG A 10 -1.09 9.44 -15.94
N ARG A 11 -0.23 8.61 -16.51
CA ARG A 11 1.20 8.58 -16.20
C ARG A 11 2.00 9.21 -17.33
N LYS A 12 2.94 10.07 -17.01
CA LYS A 12 3.83 10.73 -17.99
C LYS A 12 5.28 10.64 -17.49
N PRO A 13 6.24 10.17 -18.30
CA PRO A 13 7.66 10.22 -17.92
C PRO A 13 8.12 11.66 -17.69
N SER A 14 8.89 11.89 -16.64
CA SER A 14 9.35 13.24 -16.23
C SER A 14 10.86 13.35 -16.14
N GLY A 15 11.59 12.25 -15.97
CA GLY A 15 13.05 12.23 -15.95
C GLY A 15 13.60 11.14 -15.06
N ARG A 16 14.78 11.39 -14.50
CA ARG A 16 15.52 10.54 -13.57
C ARG A 16 15.95 11.38 -12.36
N VAL A 17 16.02 10.74 -11.21
CA VAL A 17 16.54 11.30 -9.94
C VAL A 17 17.37 10.27 -9.21
N ALA A 18 18.24 10.71 -8.31
CA ALA A 18 18.84 9.83 -7.31
C ALA A 18 17.97 9.82 -6.06
N ALA A 19 17.60 8.64 -5.59
CA ALA A 19 16.80 8.47 -4.37
C ALA A 19 17.27 7.22 -3.62
N PHE A 20 16.99 7.18 -2.32
CA PHE A 20 17.19 5.97 -1.53
C PHE A 20 16.19 4.89 -1.96
N CYS A 21 16.71 3.70 -2.23
CA CYS A 21 15.90 2.56 -2.64
C CYS A 21 15.85 1.54 -1.51
N GLU A 22 14.75 1.48 -0.75
CA GLU A 22 14.62 0.58 0.41
C GLU A 22 14.96 -0.90 0.10
N PRO A 23 14.51 -1.48 -1.04
CA PRO A 23 14.89 -2.86 -1.37
C PRO A 23 16.38 -3.07 -1.68
N CYS A 24 17.08 -2.02 -2.14
CA CYS A 24 18.51 -2.09 -2.45
C CYS A 24 19.40 -1.65 -1.29
N ASP A 25 18.81 -1.04 -0.25
CA ASP A 25 19.49 -0.43 0.89
C ASP A 25 20.63 0.53 0.49
N ASP A 26 20.42 1.27 -0.60
CA ASP A 26 21.43 2.13 -1.19
C ASP A 26 20.80 3.24 -2.06
N ILE A 27 21.62 4.22 -2.41
CA ILE A 27 21.24 5.27 -3.37
C ILE A 27 21.22 4.67 -4.77
N ARG A 28 20.10 4.84 -5.47
CA ARG A 28 19.92 4.35 -6.83
C ARG A 28 19.35 5.42 -7.73
N ALA A 29 19.54 5.24 -9.03
CA ALA A 29 18.82 6.00 -10.03
C ALA A 29 17.37 5.53 -10.09
N HIS A 30 16.42 6.45 -10.09
CA HIS A 30 15.00 6.20 -10.23
C HIS A 30 14.48 6.89 -11.49
N ARG A 31 13.74 6.14 -12.31
CA ARG A 31 12.98 6.72 -13.41
C ARG A 31 11.67 7.30 -12.87
N VAL A 32 11.49 8.61 -13.04
CA VAL A 32 10.35 9.34 -12.49
C VAL A 32 9.22 9.44 -13.52
N THR A 33 8.02 9.15 -13.03
CA THR A 33 6.76 9.29 -13.76
C THR A 33 5.84 10.24 -12.98
N GLU A 34 5.45 11.35 -13.59
CA GLU A 34 4.35 12.19 -13.12
C GLU A 34 3.05 11.39 -13.14
N VAL A 35 2.36 11.35 -12.00
CA VAL A 35 1.04 10.76 -11.83
C VAL A 35 0.03 11.90 -11.79
N ARG A 36 -0.82 11.99 -12.82
CA ARG A 36 -1.85 13.03 -12.95
C ARG A 36 -3.24 12.44 -12.90
N GLU A 37 -4.16 13.10 -12.23
CA GLU A 37 -5.59 12.77 -12.25
C GLU A 37 -6.28 13.63 -13.31
N VAL A 38 -6.90 12.98 -14.30
CA VAL A 38 -7.58 13.66 -15.40
C VAL A 38 -9.06 13.29 -15.37
N SER A 39 -9.93 14.31 -15.32
CA SER A 39 -11.37 14.11 -15.52
C SER A 39 -11.63 13.55 -16.91
N HIS A 40 -12.57 12.63 -17.06
CA HIS A 40 -12.95 12.09 -18.35
C HIS A 40 -14.47 12.05 -18.53
N LEU A 41 -14.90 12.22 -19.78
CA LEU A 41 -16.28 12.06 -20.20
C LEU A 41 -16.32 10.91 -21.23
N TYR A 42 -17.09 9.86 -20.95
CA TYR A 42 -17.14 8.65 -21.78
C TYR A 42 -15.74 8.08 -22.08
N PHE A 43 -14.88 8.00 -21.06
CA PHE A 43 -13.49 7.53 -21.15
C PHE A 43 -12.54 8.42 -21.99
N ILE A 44 -13.02 9.54 -22.53
CA ILE A 44 -12.20 10.53 -23.22
C ILE A 44 -11.64 11.52 -22.18
N PRO A 45 -10.31 11.60 -22.00
CA PRO A 45 -9.69 12.50 -21.03
C PRO A 45 -9.93 13.97 -21.41
N LEU A 46 -10.32 14.78 -20.44
CA LEU A 46 -10.58 16.20 -20.59
C LEU A 46 -9.43 16.99 -19.94
N GLY A 47 -8.61 17.64 -20.78
CA GLY A 47 -7.53 18.51 -20.33
C GLY A 47 -6.25 17.78 -19.88
N ARG A 48 -5.40 18.51 -19.14
CA ARG A 48 -4.08 18.02 -18.68
C ARG A 48 -4.14 17.25 -17.35
N GLY A 49 -5.20 17.45 -16.57
CA GLY A 49 -5.35 16.92 -15.21
C GLY A 49 -4.52 17.66 -14.15
N SER A 50 -4.83 17.37 -12.89
CA SER A 50 -4.08 17.81 -11.71
C SER A 50 -2.90 16.85 -11.45
N LEU A 51 -1.78 17.37 -10.98
CA LEU A 51 -0.67 16.55 -10.50
C LEU A 51 -1.07 15.95 -9.15
N VAL A 52 -1.01 14.62 -9.05
CA VAL A 52 -1.26 13.87 -7.81
C VAL A 52 0.04 13.57 -7.08
N GLY A 53 1.14 13.37 -7.83
CA GLY A 53 2.46 13.14 -7.27
C GLY A 53 3.41 12.55 -8.31
N HIS A 54 4.53 12.02 -7.81
CA HIS A 54 5.54 11.36 -8.63
C HIS A 54 5.70 9.90 -8.20
N GLU A 55 5.86 9.02 -9.17
CA GLU A 55 6.19 7.61 -8.97
C GLU A 55 7.61 7.39 -9.50
N GLY A 56 8.51 6.95 -8.63
CA GLY A 56 9.89 6.62 -8.98
C GLY A 56 10.04 5.11 -9.14
N ARG A 57 10.65 4.66 -10.24
CA ARG A 57 11.01 3.26 -10.42
C ARG A 57 12.52 3.08 -10.37
N CYS A 58 13.02 2.36 -9.36
CA CYS A 58 14.45 2.08 -9.22
C CYS A 58 14.98 1.37 -10.47
N GLU A 59 16.10 1.81 -11.03
CA GLU A 59 16.69 1.21 -12.22
C GLU A 59 17.50 -0.05 -11.92
N GLY A 60 17.85 -0.29 -10.64
CA GLY A 60 18.48 -1.53 -10.16
C GLY A 60 17.48 -2.66 -9.96
N CYS A 61 16.62 -2.57 -8.93
CA CYS A 61 15.68 -3.63 -8.55
C CYS A 61 14.29 -3.51 -9.19
N ARG A 62 14.01 -2.43 -9.93
CA ARG A 62 12.71 -2.16 -10.59
C ARG A 62 11.52 -1.92 -9.65
N ALA A 63 11.75 -1.80 -8.34
CA ALA A 63 10.73 -1.43 -7.38
C ALA A 63 10.16 -0.02 -7.68
N SER A 64 8.85 0.13 -7.53
CA SER A 64 8.17 1.42 -7.59
C SER A 64 8.02 1.99 -6.18
N VAL A 65 8.41 3.25 -6.00
CA VAL A 65 8.23 4.03 -4.77
C VAL A 65 7.47 5.31 -5.08
N ALA A 66 6.66 5.78 -4.14
CA ALA A 66 6.12 7.13 -4.22
C ALA A 66 7.26 8.11 -3.94
N LEU A 67 7.38 9.15 -4.76
CA LEU A 67 8.37 10.19 -4.60
C LEU A 67 7.66 11.51 -4.30
N ASP A 68 8.16 12.22 -3.29
CA ASP A 68 7.81 13.62 -3.11
C ASP A 68 8.56 14.45 -4.17
N GLY A 69 7.83 15.06 -5.09
CA GLY A 69 8.45 15.84 -6.16
C GLY A 69 9.14 17.10 -5.67
N GLU A 70 8.72 17.62 -4.51
CA GLU A 70 9.28 18.85 -3.93
C GLU A 70 10.61 18.59 -3.21
N ALA A 71 10.89 17.34 -2.86
CA ALA A 71 12.16 16.93 -2.25
C ALA A 71 13.34 16.90 -3.23
N PHE A 72 13.11 17.07 -4.54
CA PHE A 72 14.15 17.04 -5.56
C PHE A 72 14.41 18.41 -6.16
N ALA A 73 15.69 18.78 -6.27
CA ALA A 73 16.10 20.05 -6.86
C ALA A 73 15.79 20.11 -8.37
N ALA A 74 15.84 18.97 -9.07
CA ALA A 74 15.55 18.87 -10.49
C ALA A 74 15.19 17.44 -10.91
N PHE A 75 14.57 17.30 -12.09
CA PHE A 75 14.41 16.04 -12.81
C PHE A 75 15.33 16.02 -14.03
N VAL A 76 16.27 15.08 -14.09
CA VAL A 76 17.23 14.98 -15.19
C VAL A 76 16.64 14.16 -16.34
N THR A 77 16.55 14.75 -17.53
CA THR A 77 15.95 14.08 -18.71
C THR A 77 16.93 13.21 -19.49
N GLU A 78 18.23 13.34 -19.23
CA GLU A 78 19.29 12.55 -19.85
C GLU A 78 19.20 11.08 -19.42
N PRO A 79 19.03 10.14 -20.38
CA PRO A 79 18.77 8.74 -20.05
C PRO A 79 19.97 8.04 -19.41
N ASP A 80 21.19 8.50 -19.71
CA ASP A 80 22.45 7.86 -19.33
C ASP A 80 23.28 8.70 -18.35
N ALA A 81 22.67 9.70 -17.70
CA ALA A 81 23.34 10.46 -16.65
C ALA A 81 23.88 9.50 -15.55
N PRO A 82 25.16 9.60 -15.19
CA PRO A 82 25.76 8.75 -14.17
C PRO A 82 25.15 9.05 -12.79
N LEU A 83 25.23 8.08 -11.87
CA LEU A 83 24.57 8.20 -10.56
C LEU A 83 25.09 9.41 -9.77
N ASP A 84 26.40 9.65 -9.76
CA ASP A 84 27.00 10.78 -9.05
C ASP A 84 26.48 12.13 -9.55
N ASP A 85 26.24 12.25 -10.85
CA ASP A 85 25.64 13.45 -11.46
C ASP A 85 24.17 13.60 -11.08
N LEU A 86 23.41 12.49 -11.03
CA LEU A 86 22.05 12.50 -10.54
C LEU A 86 21.98 12.93 -9.07
N ILE A 87 22.89 12.44 -8.21
CA ILE A 87 22.97 12.86 -6.80
C ILE A 87 23.19 14.36 -6.73
N ALA A 88 24.26 14.86 -7.37
CA ALA A 88 24.63 16.27 -7.32
C ALA A 88 23.52 17.21 -7.83
N ARG A 89 22.78 16.80 -8.87
CA ARG A 89 21.76 17.65 -9.53
C ARG A 89 20.36 17.52 -8.92
N THR A 90 20.02 16.38 -8.32
CA THR A 90 18.63 16.10 -7.92
C THR A 90 18.44 16.00 -6.42
N ASN A 91 19.41 15.44 -5.69
CA ASN A 91 19.35 15.33 -4.22
C ASN A 91 20.78 15.28 -3.65
N PRO A 92 21.44 16.44 -3.50
CA PRO A 92 22.84 16.52 -3.08
C PRO A 92 23.07 16.10 -1.61
N ASP A 93 22.03 16.17 -0.77
CA ASP A 93 22.12 15.85 0.66
C ASP A 93 21.91 14.35 0.95
N LEU A 94 21.51 13.58 -0.07
CA LEU A 94 21.20 12.16 0.05
C LEU A 94 22.34 11.28 0.61
N PRO A 95 23.63 11.49 0.26
CA PRO A 95 24.72 10.72 0.87
C PRO A 95 24.83 10.92 2.38
N GLU A 96 24.66 12.16 2.87
CA GLU A 96 24.71 12.47 4.30
C GLU A 96 23.48 11.89 5.04
N GLU A 97 22.30 11.93 4.41
CA GLU A 97 21.11 11.25 4.94
C GLU A 97 21.31 9.73 5.05
N LEU A 98 21.93 9.11 4.05
CA LEU A 98 22.23 7.68 4.06
C LEU A 98 23.22 7.32 5.16
N GLU A 99 24.27 8.12 5.35
CA GLU A 99 25.26 7.91 6.41
C GLU A 99 24.61 8.02 7.79
N ARG A 100 23.81 9.07 8.04
CA ARG A 100 23.05 9.22 9.29
C ARG A 100 22.11 8.04 9.55
N TRP A 101 21.48 7.51 8.50
CA TRP A 101 20.63 6.34 8.61
C TRP A 101 21.41 5.07 8.96
N ARG A 102 22.57 4.85 8.32
CA ARG A 102 23.46 3.71 8.62
C ARG A 102 24.01 3.78 10.03
N ASP A 103 24.39 4.96 10.50
CA ASP A 103 24.85 5.19 11.86
C ASP A 103 23.75 4.88 12.88
N LEU A 104 22.52 5.32 12.61
CA LEU A 104 21.37 4.99 13.45
C LEU A 104 21.14 3.48 13.52
N GLN A 105 21.20 2.78 12.38
CA GLN A 105 21.06 1.32 12.33
C GLN A 105 22.18 0.63 13.13
N ALA A 106 23.43 1.08 12.99
CA ALA A 106 24.55 0.56 13.76
C ALA A 106 24.31 0.70 15.27
N ARG A 107 23.90 1.90 15.73
CA ARG A 107 23.54 2.14 17.14
C ARG A 107 22.39 1.25 17.62
N VAL A 108 21.38 1.00 16.78
CA VAL A 108 20.26 0.09 17.10
C VAL A 108 20.76 -1.34 17.31
N VAL A 109 21.67 -1.81 16.45
CA VAL A 109 22.23 -3.18 16.51
C VAL A 109 23.17 -3.34 17.70
N GLU A 110 23.98 -2.32 17.99
CA GLU A 110 24.91 -2.30 19.14
C GLU A 110 24.19 -2.14 20.48
N GLY A 111 22.91 -1.72 20.46
CA GLY A 111 22.14 -1.44 21.67
C GLY A 111 22.46 -0.09 22.30
N ASP A 112 23.05 0.84 21.54
CA ASP A 112 23.41 2.21 21.96
C ASP A 112 22.24 3.21 21.79
N ILE A 113 21.02 2.71 21.84
CA ILE A 113 19.80 3.52 21.83
C ILE A 113 18.94 3.17 23.04
N SER A 114 18.27 4.18 23.60
CA SER A 114 17.33 3.95 24.69
C SER A 114 16.10 3.16 24.20
N GLU A 115 15.44 2.45 25.09
CA GLU A 115 14.18 1.74 24.77
C GLU A 115 13.09 2.70 24.25
N GLU A 116 13.04 3.93 24.79
CA GLU A 116 12.11 4.98 24.35
C GLU A 116 12.42 5.48 22.94
N GLU A 117 13.70 5.74 22.63
CA GLU A 117 14.14 6.13 21.28
C GLU A 117 13.84 5.01 20.28
N ARG A 118 14.12 3.76 20.64
CA ARG A 118 13.80 2.58 19.83
C ARG A 118 12.31 2.48 19.54
N LEU A 119 11.47 2.61 20.57
CA LEU A 119 10.02 2.57 20.42
C LEU A 119 9.53 3.73 19.51
N GLY A 120 10.06 4.93 19.70
CA GLY A 120 9.75 6.10 18.87
C GLY A 120 10.07 5.88 17.39
N LEU A 121 11.22 5.28 17.07
CA LEU A 121 11.58 4.92 15.70
C LEU A 121 10.59 3.94 15.08
N LEU A 122 10.22 2.88 15.81
CA LEU A 122 9.27 1.88 15.33
C LEU A 122 7.87 2.47 15.13
N VAL A 123 7.43 3.33 16.05
CA VAL A 123 6.15 4.05 15.93
C VAL A 123 6.15 4.92 14.67
N ASN A 124 7.21 5.71 14.47
CA ASN A 124 7.35 6.58 13.29
C ASN A 124 7.26 5.78 11.99
N LYS A 125 8.01 4.67 11.88
CA LYS A 125 7.97 3.80 10.69
C LYS A 125 6.60 3.18 10.45
N VAL A 126 5.84 2.84 11.49
CA VAL A 126 4.45 2.38 11.32
C VAL A 126 3.55 3.54 10.88
N THR A 127 3.72 4.74 11.43
CA THR A 127 2.88 5.89 11.08
C THR A 127 3.11 6.42 9.66
N ASP A 128 4.29 6.19 9.07
CA ASP A 128 4.58 6.55 7.67
C ASP A 128 3.60 5.89 6.67
N PHE A 129 3.00 4.75 7.05
CA PHE A 129 2.00 4.04 6.24
C PHE A 129 0.55 4.41 6.59
N ALA A 130 0.32 5.33 7.53
CA ALA A 130 -1.01 5.68 8.00
C ALA A 130 -1.89 6.24 6.87
N ASP A 131 -1.33 7.12 6.03
CA ASP A 131 -2.04 7.76 4.93
C ASP A 131 -2.49 6.76 3.87
N ALA A 132 -1.65 5.78 3.52
CA ALA A 132 -1.99 4.73 2.58
C ALA A 132 -3.18 3.88 3.08
N VAL A 133 -3.19 3.52 4.38
CA VAL A 133 -4.31 2.79 4.99
C VAL A 133 -5.54 3.66 5.09
N GLN A 134 -5.39 4.94 5.44
CA GLN A 134 -6.50 5.88 5.59
C GLN A 134 -7.18 6.18 4.26
N ALA A 135 -6.40 6.44 3.21
CA ALA A 135 -6.89 6.64 1.85
C ALA A 135 -7.66 5.40 1.37
N ARG A 136 -7.12 4.19 1.60
CA ARG A 136 -7.84 2.96 1.27
C ARG A 136 -9.13 2.81 2.07
N ALA A 137 -9.10 3.11 3.37
CA ALA A 137 -10.27 3.00 4.22
C ALA A 137 -11.34 4.08 3.95
N ALA A 138 -11.01 5.15 3.23
CA ALA A 138 -11.94 6.20 2.82
C ALA A 138 -12.65 5.89 1.49
N GLN A 139 -12.08 5.01 0.67
CA GLN A 139 -12.60 4.68 -0.66
C GLN A 139 -13.13 3.24 -0.70
N MET A 140 -14.41 3.06 -1.05
CA MET A 140 -14.94 1.74 -1.34
C MET A 140 -14.42 1.29 -2.72
N HIS A 141 -13.50 0.33 -2.71
CA HIS A 141 -12.92 -0.19 -3.94
C HIS A 141 -13.40 -1.63 -4.16
N ILE A 142 -14.04 -1.87 -5.29
CA ILE A 142 -14.44 -3.22 -5.69
C ILE A 142 -13.21 -3.88 -6.33
N ASP A 143 -12.54 -4.77 -5.60
CA ASP A 143 -11.49 -5.60 -6.19
C ASP A 143 -12.08 -6.69 -7.10
N GLY A 144 -11.25 -7.31 -7.96
CA GLY A 144 -11.72 -8.36 -8.86
C GLY A 144 -12.42 -9.52 -8.16
N TRP A 145 -12.02 -9.83 -6.92
CA TRP A 145 -12.67 -10.85 -6.09
C TRP A 145 -14.05 -10.42 -5.60
N SER A 146 -14.22 -9.17 -5.19
CA SER A 146 -15.52 -8.62 -4.78
C SER A 146 -16.46 -8.50 -5.99
N ALA A 147 -15.94 -8.12 -7.16
CA ALA A 147 -16.69 -8.13 -8.41
C ALA A 147 -17.15 -9.54 -8.79
N LEU A 148 -16.25 -10.53 -8.70
CA LEU A 148 -16.58 -11.93 -8.97
C LEU A 148 -17.60 -12.49 -7.96
N ALA A 149 -17.44 -12.19 -6.67
CA ALA A 149 -18.38 -12.57 -5.63
C ALA A 149 -19.76 -11.93 -5.85
N PHE A 150 -19.79 -10.66 -6.28
CA PHE A 150 -21.02 -9.96 -6.62
C PHE A 150 -21.73 -10.61 -7.81
N LEU A 151 -21.02 -10.87 -8.91
CA LEU A 151 -21.58 -11.55 -10.08
C LEU A 151 -22.06 -12.97 -9.74
N GLY A 152 -21.29 -13.71 -8.95
CA GLY A 152 -21.66 -15.02 -8.44
C GLY A 152 -22.91 -14.96 -7.55
N GLY A 153 -23.02 -13.96 -6.68
CA GLY A 153 -24.19 -13.72 -5.84
C GLY A 153 -25.44 -13.40 -6.66
N VAL A 154 -25.31 -12.59 -7.72
CA VAL A 154 -26.43 -12.32 -8.65
C VAL A 154 -26.88 -13.60 -9.35
N ALA A 155 -25.94 -14.39 -9.91
CA ALA A 155 -26.26 -15.65 -10.57
C ALA A 155 -26.92 -16.65 -9.61
N LEU A 156 -26.39 -16.80 -8.40
CA LEU A 156 -26.93 -17.68 -7.37
C LEU A 156 -28.32 -17.22 -6.92
N SER A 157 -28.55 -15.92 -6.79
CA SER A 157 -29.86 -15.36 -6.44
C SER A 157 -30.91 -15.70 -7.51
N ILE A 158 -30.56 -15.58 -8.80
CA ILE A 158 -31.48 -15.93 -9.90
C ILE A 158 -31.87 -17.41 -9.84
N VAL A 159 -30.89 -18.29 -9.67
CA VAL A 159 -31.11 -19.75 -9.57
C VAL A 159 -31.94 -20.09 -8.33
N ALA A 160 -31.60 -19.51 -7.18
CA ALA A 160 -32.30 -19.75 -5.92
C ALA A 160 -33.74 -19.23 -5.96
N CYS A 161 -33.99 -18.07 -6.56
CA CYS A 161 -35.34 -17.56 -6.76
C CYS A 161 -36.16 -18.49 -7.68
N GLY A 162 -35.59 -18.98 -8.77
CA GLY A 162 -36.25 -19.95 -9.64
C GLY A 162 -36.62 -21.24 -8.89
N TRP A 163 -35.73 -21.72 -8.02
CA TRP A 163 -35.97 -22.91 -7.21
C TRP A 163 -37.06 -22.70 -6.15
N VAL A 164 -37.02 -21.57 -5.41
CA VAL A 164 -38.03 -21.20 -4.40
C VAL A 164 -39.42 -21.11 -5.04
N ALA A 165 -39.53 -20.41 -6.18
CA ALA A 165 -40.80 -20.27 -6.90
C ALA A 165 -41.36 -21.61 -7.39
N ALA A 166 -40.49 -22.55 -7.79
CA ALA A 166 -40.90 -23.86 -8.26
C ALA A 166 -41.28 -24.82 -7.12
N SER A 167 -40.68 -24.67 -5.94
CA SER A 167 -40.73 -25.67 -4.86
C SER A 167 -41.66 -25.28 -3.71
N ILE A 168 -41.91 -23.99 -3.48
CA ILE A 168 -42.74 -23.50 -2.38
C ILE A 168 -44.02 -22.92 -2.97
N LYS A 169 -45.19 -23.38 -2.51
CA LYS A 169 -46.51 -22.89 -2.98
C LYS A 169 -47.18 -21.90 -2.03
N ASP A 170 -46.71 -21.82 -0.79
CA ASP A 170 -47.22 -20.88 0.20
C ASP A 170 -46.55 -19.50 0.00
N ASP A 171 -47.36 -18.46 -0.19
CA ASP A 171 -46.89 -17.12 -0.53
C ASP A 171 -45.99 -16.53 0.57
N GLN A 172 -46.31 -16.77 1.85
CA GLN A 172 -45.48 -16.28 2.96
C GLN A 172 -44.12 -16.98 2.99
N ALA A 173 -44.11 -18.31 2.83
CA ALA A 173 -42.89 -19.11 2.77
C ALA A 173 -42.04 -18.77 1.54
N GLN A 174 -42.64 -18.42 0.40
CA GLN A 174 -41.90 -17.94 -0.78
C GLN A 174 -41.16 -16.64 -0.49
N VAL A 175 -41.83 -15.64 0.11
CA VAL A 175 -41.21 -14.36 0.47
C VAL A 175 -40.02 -14.57 1.42
N ILE A 176 -40.19 -15.41 2.45
CA ILE A 176 -39.10 -15.75 3.37
C ILE A 176 -37.97 -16.46 2.61
N GLY A 177 -38.30 -17.41 1.73
CA GLY A 177 -37.34 -18.11 0.89
C GLY A 177 -36.50 -17.17 0.02
N PHE A 178 -37.12 -16.18 -0.61
CA PHE A 178 -36.41 -15.17 -1.41
C PHE A 178 -35.46 -14.31 -0.57
N LEU A 179 -35.88 -13.88 0.63
CA LEU A 179 -35.02 -13.09 1.53
C LEU A 179 -33.80 -13.90 1.98
N VAL A 180 -34.00 -15.16 2.38
CA VAL A 180 -32.91 -16.05 2.78
C VAL A 180 -31.96 -16.32 1.61
N ALA A 181 -32.49 -16.60 0.42
CA ALA A 181 -31.71 -16.81 -0.78
C ALA A 181 -30.87 -15.57 -1.15
N ALA A 182 -31.46 -14.38 -1.09
CA ALA A 182 -30.76 -13.13 -1.37
C ALA A 182 -29.65 -12.88 -0.34
N LEU A 183 -29.95 -12.99 0.96
CA LEU A 183 -28.95 -12.80 2.03
C LEU A 183 -27.79 -13.79 1.90
N ALA A 184 -28.09 -15.07 1.70
CA ALA A 184 -27.07 -16.10 1.51
C ALA A 184 -26.19 -15.84 0.28
N SER A 185 -26.80 -15.38 -0.82
CA SER A 185 -26.09 -15.11 -2.07
C SER A 185 -25.17 -13.89 -2.01
N PHE A 186 -25.53 -12.86 -1.22
CA PHE A 186 -24.73 -11.64 -1.09
C PHE A 186 -23.82 -11.60 0.14
N ALA A 187 -23.94 -12.55 1.08
CA ALA A 187 -23.07 -12.64 2.25
C ALA A 187 -21.56 -12.68 1.91
N PRO A 188 -21.09 -13.43 0.88
CA PRO A 188 -19.68 -13.42 0.50
C PRO A 188 -19.21 -12.05 -0.02
N THR A 189 -20.04 -11.36 -0.80
CA THR A 189 -19.75 -10.00 -1.29
C THR A 189 -19.60 -9.03 -0.14
N LEU A 190 -20.53 -9.07 0.82
CA LEU A 190 -20.47 -8.24 2.02
C LEU A 190 -19.22 -8.56 2.84
N TYR A 191 -18.88 -9.84 3.00
CA TYR A 191 -17.64 -10.26 3.66
C TYR A 191 -16.40 -9.71 2.98
N PHE A 192 -16.30 -9.77 1.64
CA PHE A 192 -15.16 -9.23 0.90
C PHE A 192 -15.06 -7.71 0.98
N LEU A 193 -16.20 -7.01 0.96
CA LEU A 193 -16.25 -5.55 1.13
C LEU A 193 -15.78 -5.14 2.53
N ILE A 194 -16.29 -5.78 3.60
CA ILE A 194 -15.90 -5.47 4.98
C ILE A 194 -14.44 -5.82 5.25
N THR A 195 -13.90 -6.85 4.60
CA THR A 195 -12.51 -7.28 4.77
C THR A 195 -11.53 -6.63 3.79
N ASP A 196 -11.98 -5.73 2.91
CA ASP A 196 -11.13 -5.12 1.88
C ASP A 196 -9.90 -4.43 2.47
N VAL A 197 -10.09 -3.54 3.43
CA VAL A 197 -8.97 -2.82 4.08
C VAL A 197 -8.00 -3.81 4.74
N ARG A 198 -8.50 -4.85 5.40
CA ARG A 198 -7.66 -5.89 6.02
C ARG A 198 -6.84 -6.65 4.97
N ARG A 199 -7.46 -7.02 3.84
CA ARG A 199 -6.78 -7.70 2.73
C ARG A 199 -5.75 -6.80 2.07
N PHE A 200 -6.07 -5.53 1.89
CA PHE A 200 -5.15 -4.50 1.40
C PHE A 200 -3.95 -4.35 2.34
N THR A 201 -4.17 -4.10 3.64
CA THR A 201 -3.09 -3.95 4.62
C THR A 201 -2.17 -5.16 4.60
N ARG A 202 -2.73 -6.38 4.61
CA ARG A 202 -1.91 -7.61 4.58
C ARG A 202 -1.07 -7.74 3.31
N ARG A 203 -1.59 -7.36 2.14
CA ARG A 203 -0.91 -7.58 0.85
C ARG A 203 -0.03 -6.43 0.39
N LYS A 204 -0.34 -5.20 0.80
CA LYS A 204 0.23 -3.97 0.24
C LYS A 204 0.92 -3.08 1.28
N VAL A 205 0.61 -3.25 2.57
CA VAL A 205 1.21 -2.44 3.64
C VAL A 205 2.20 -3.25 4.46
N ILE A 206 1.83 -4.47 4.88
CA ILE A 206 2.70 -5.30 5.73
C ILE A 206 4.05 -5.63 5.08
N PRO A 207 4.14 -6.03 3.79
CA PRO A 207 5.45 -6.36 3.22
C PRO A 207 6.41 -5.16 3.18
N PRO A 208 6.04 -3.98 2.62
CA PRO A 208 6.93 -2.81 2.69
C PRO A 208 7.22 -2.34 4.11
N LEU A 209 6.23 -2.38 5.01
CA LEU A 209 6.45 -2.05 6.43
C LEU A 209 7.43 -3.03 7.09
N ALA A 210 7.39 -4.30 6.72
CA ALA A 210 8.36 -5.28 7.20
C ALA A 210 9.76 -5.01 6.63
N ASP A 211 9.86 -4.57 5.37
CA ASP A 211 11.12 -4.18 4.74
C ASP A 211 11.75 -2.96 5.43
N THR A 212 10.95 -1.98 5.88
CA THR A 212 11.46 -0.81 6.62
C THR A 212 11.78 -1.08 8.08
N LEU A 213 11.08 -2.04 8.71
CA LEU A 213 11.29 -2.40 10.12
C LEU A 213 12.41 -3.44 10.31
N ALA A 214 12.64 -4.34 9.34
CA ALA A 214 13.63 -5.42 9.48
C ALA A 214 15.06 -4.94 9.81
N PRO A 215 15.58 -3.83 9.23
CA PRO A 215 16.90 -3.33 9.57
C PRO A 215 17.04 -2.85 11.02
N LEU A 216 15.93 -2.56 11.70
CA LEU A 216 15.93 -2.18 13.13
C LEU A 216 15.93 -3.40 14.06
N CYS A 217 15.95 -4.63 13.52
CA CYS A 217 15.91 -5.90 14.24
C CYS A 217 14.91 -5.91 15.42
N PRO A 218 13.63 -5.51 15.20
CA PRO A 218 12.69 -5.36 16.30
C PRO A 218 12.29 -6.72 16.87
N SER A 219 12.20 -6.78 18.20
CA SER A 219 11.62 -7.93 18.87
C SER A 219 10.09 -7.96 18.66
N ARG A 220 9.48 -9.12 18.90
CA ARG A 220 8.02 -9.23 18.88
C ARG A 220 7.35 -8.32 19.93
N GLU A 221 8.02 -8.10 21.06
CA GLU A 221 7.55 -7.22 22.13
C GLU A 221 7.64 -5.75 21.69
N ASP A 222 8.72 -5.36 21.02
CA ASP A 222 8.89 -4.02 20.46
C ASP A 222 7.77 -3.69 19.47
N LEU A 223 7.47 -4.63 18.56
CA LEU A 223 6.38 -4.50 17.59
C LEU A 223 5.01 -4.40 18.27
N ALA A 224 4.79 -5.16 19.35
CA ALA A 224 3.56 -5.11 20.11
C ALA A 224 3.37 -3.75 20.79
N ALA A 225 4.44 -3.22 21.40
CA ALA A 225 4.46 -1.91 22.05
C ALA A 225 4.23 -0.78 21.04
N ALA A 226 4.93 -0.79 19.92
CA ALA A 226 4.77 0.21 18.85
C ALA A 226 3.34 0.22 18.31
N LEU A 227 2.76 -0.96 18.00
CA LEU A 227 1.38 -1.07 17.54
C LEU A 227 0.37 -0.63 18.61
N ALA A 228 0.65 -0.86 19.89
CA ALA A 228 -0.20 -0.38 20.98
C ALA A 228 -0.20 1.15 21.06
N GLN A 229 0.97 1.79 20.98
CA GLN A 229 1.09 3.25 20.97
C GLN A 229 0.40 3.86 19.73
N VAL A 230 0.61 3.29 18.54
CA VAL A 230 -0.09 3.73 17.32
C VAL A 230 -1.61 3.61 17.46
N ARG A 231 -2.14 2.58 18.12
CA ARG A 231 -3.60 2.48 18.39
C ARG A 231 -4.11 3.61 19.29
N GLN A 232 -3.33 4.06 20.26
CA GLN A 232 -3.71 5.14 21.16
C GLN A 232 -3.84 6.49 20.43
N THR A 233 -3.07 6.70 19.35
CA THR A 233 -3.19 7.91 18.51
C THR A 233 -4.50 7.97 17.70
N GLY A 234 -5.28 6.89 17.64
CA GLY A 234 -6.54 6.83 16.89
C GLY A 234 -6.38 6.59 15.38
N LEU A 235 -5.15 6.49 14.88
CA LEU A 235 -4.88 6.21 13.47
C LEU A 235 -5.45 4.84 13.04
N LYS A 236 -6.07 4.80 11.85
CA LYS A 236 -6.70 3.57 11.33
C LYS A 236 -5.71 2.42 11.16
N ILE A 237 -4.45 2.71 10.85
CA ILE A 237 -3.39 1.71 10.70
C ILE A 237 -3.22 0.83 11.94
N GLY A 238 -3.31 1.39 13.16
CA GLY A 238 -3.21 0.63 14.40
C GLY A 238 -4.31 -0.43 14.58
N LYS A 239 -5.48 -0.23 13.96
CA LYS A 239 -6.60 -1.19 14.00
C LYS A 239 -6.42 -2.32 12.98
N HIS A 240 -5.87 -2.00 11.81
CA HIS A 240 -5.78 -2.91 10.67
C HIS A 240 -4.49 -3.72 10.61
N VAL A 241 -3.36 -3.18 11.09
CA VAL A 241 -2.10 -3.94 11.22
C VAL A 241 -2.19 -4.84 12.44
N LYS A 242 -1.99 -6.14 12.23
CA LYS A 242 -2.01 -7.17 13.27
C LYS A 242 -0.58 -7.60 13.59
N LEU A 243 -0.33 -7.92 14.86
CA LEU A 243 1.01 -8.27 15.35
C LEU A 243 1.56 -9.51 14.65
N ASP A 244 0.82 -10.63 14.63
CA ASP A 244 1.36 -11.90 14.10
C ASP A 244 1.79 -11.78 12.63
N PRO A 245 0.94 -11.30 11.70
CA PRO A 245 1.34 -11.20 10.30
C PRO A 245 2.50 -10.22 10.07
N LEU A 246 2.63 -9.19 10.91
CA LEU A 246 3.75 -8.25 10.83
C LEU A 246 5.04 -8.87 11.36
N ALA A 247 4.99 -9.49 12.54
CA ALA A 247 6.14 -10.17 13.13
C ALA A 247 6.66 -11.30 12.22
N ASP A 248 5.76 -12.10 11.64
CA ASP A 248 6.12 -13.16 10.70
C ASP A 248 6.79 -12.60 9.44
N ALA A 249 6.28 -11.47 8.91
CA ALA A 249 6.85 -10.81 7.74
C ALA A 249 8.24 -10.22 8.03
N VAL A 250 8.41 -9.56 9.17
CA VAL A 250 9.70 -9.00 9.62
C VAL A 250 10.72 -10.12 9.82
N ALA A 251 10.36 -11.18 10.56
CA ALA A 251 11.24 -12.32 10.78
C ALA A 251 11.63 -13.00 9.45
N SER A 252 10.68 -13.16 8.52
CA SER A 252 10.94 -13.71 7.19
C SER A 252 11.87 -12.80 6.36
N ARG A 253 11.77 -11.48 6.50
CA ARG A 253 12.64 -10.51 5.82
C ARG A 253 14.06 -10.57 6.38
N MET A 254 14.22 -10.53 7.70
CA MET A 254 15.52 -10.66 8.37
C MET A 254 16.20 -11.99 8.01
N ALA A 255 15.43 -13.09 7.95
CA ALA A 255 15.97 -14.38 7.54
C ALA A 255 16.48 -14.42 6.08
N ARG A 256 15.91 -13.60 5.18
CA ARG A 256 16.42 -13.44 3.80
C ARG A 256 17.71 -12.62 3.76
N ASP A 257 17.81 -11.57 4.56
CA ASP A 257 19.03 -10.76 4.68
C ASP A 257 20.21 -11.59 5.17
N LEU A 258 19.98 -12.45 6.19
CA LEU A 258 20.99 -13.38 6.69
C LEU A 258 21.48 -14.39 5.64
N ARG A 259 20.65 -14.69 4.62
CA ARG A 259 21.01 -15.57 3.50
C ARG A 259 21.63 -14.83 2.32
N GLY A 260 21.70 -13.49 2.35
CA GLY A 260 22.13 -12.68 1.21
C GLY A 260 21.17 -12.73 0.02
N GLU A 261 19.91 -13.12 0.23
CA GLU A 261 18.88 -13.16 -0.79
C GLU A 261 18.34 -11.75 -1.03
N THR A 262 18.91 -11.05 -2.01
CA THR A 262 18.32 -9.79 -2.52
C THR A 262 17.04 -10.11 -3.30
N ALA A 263 16.00 -9.28 -3.09
CA ALA A 263 14.65 -9.49 -3.61
C ALA A 263 14.51 -9.35 -5.14
#